data_AF-A0A925GXC8-F1
#
_entry.id   AF-A0A925GXC8-F1
#
_cell.length_a   1.000
_cell.length_b   1.000
_cell.length_c   1.000
_cell.angle_alpha   90.00
_cell.angle_beta   90.00
_cell.angle_gamma   90.00
#
_symmetry.space_group_name_H-M   'P 1'
#
loop_
_entity.id
_entity.type
_entity.pdbx_description
1 polymer ?
#
loop_
_entity_poly.entity_id
_entity_poly.type
_entity_poly.pdbx_seq_one_letter_code
_entity_poly.pdbx_strand_id
1 'polypeptide(L)' 'MDKTDQLDLQVYQFATQMKRIGNAAVRRAREENRRLGLPNVFSRNGIIYYEMPDGRITTESPFKE' A
#
# COMPACT_ATOMS: atom_id res chain seq x y z
N MET A 1 -18.06 -20.09 23.78
CA MET A 1 -17.30 -19.82 22.56
C MET A 1 -16.25 -20.89 22.47
N ASP A 2 -16.21 -21.65 21.39
CA ASP A 2 -15.24 -22.74 21.24
C ASP A 2 -13.81 -22.15 21.13
N LYS A 3 -12.79 -22.94 21.46
CA LYS A 3 -11.38 -22.53 21.32
C LYS A 3 -11.04 -22.14 19.87
N THR A 4 -11.67 -22.80 18.90
CA THR A 4 -11.55 -22.50 17.47
C THR A 4 -12.07 -21.09 17.16
N ASP A 5 -13.25 -20.74 17.65
CA ASP A 5 -13.84 -19.40 17.48
C ASP A 5 -12.96 -18.29 18.07
N GLN A 6 -12.30 -18.55 19.21
CA GLN A 6 -11.40 -17.60 19.85
C GLN A 6 -10.12 -17.40 19.03
N LEU A 7 -9.56 -18.47 18.45
CA LEU A 7 -8.39 -18.41 17.58
C LEU A 7 -8.70 -17.60 16.31
N ASP A 8 -9.85 -17.85 15.68
CA ASP A 8 -10.28 -17.13 14.48
C ASP A 8 -10.45 -15.62 14.75
N LEU A 9 -11.05 -15.26 15.89
CA LEU A 9 -11.20 -13.86 16.28
C LEU A 9 -9.84 -13.17 16.50
N GLN A 10 -8.90 -13.83 17.16
CA GLN A 10 -7.56 -13.28 17.39
C GLN A 10 -6.79 -13.08 16.07
N VAL A 11 -6.86 -14.05 15.16
CA VAL A 11 -6.26 -13.94 13.82
C VAL A 11 -6.85 -12.75 13.05
N TYR A 12 -8.18 -12.58 13.09
CA TYR A 12 -8.84 -11.47 12.43
C TYR A 12 -8.45 -10.10 13.02
N GLN A 13 -8.37 -10.01 14.35
CA GLN A 13 -7.94 -8.79 15.05
C GLN A 13 -6.50 -8.43 14.68
N PHE A 14 -5.60 -9.41 14.69
CA PHE A 14 -4.21 -9.23 14.31
C PHE A 14 -4.07 -8.77 12.85
N ALA A 15 -4.75 -9.44 11.92
CA ALA A 15 -4.77 -9.05 10.51
C ALA A 15 -5.28 -7.62 10.31
N THR A 16 -6.33 -7.23 11.06
CA THR A 16 -6.87 -5.87 11.03
C THR A 16 -5.85 -4.85 11.55
N GLN A 17 -5.14 -5.17 12.63
CA GLN A 17 -4.10 -4.31 13.18
C GLN A 17 -2.95 -4.13 12.18
N MET A 18 -2.47 -5.22 11.59
CA MET A 18 -1.41 -5.18 10.59
C MET A 18 -1.82 -4.37 9.35
N LYS A 19 -3.06 -4.54 8.87
CA LYS A 19 -3.61 -3.73 7.78
C LYS A 19 -3.64 -2.24 8.12
N ARG A 20 -4.02 -1.87 9.35
CA ARG A 20 -4.04 -0.46 9.79
C ARG A 20 -2.63 0.14 9.78
N ILE A 21 -1.64 -0.59 10.30
CA ILE A 21 -0.24 -0.15 10.32
C ILE A 21 0.28 0.02 8.89
N GLY A 22 0.07 -0.98 8.03
CA GLY A 22 0.49 -0.95 6.62
C GLY A 22 -0.13 0.21 5.85
N ASN A 23 -1.44 0.43 5.99
CA ASN A 23 -2.12 1.55 5.33
C ASN A 23 -1.59 2.92 5.79
N ALA A 24 -1.26 3.07 7.09
CA ALA A 24 -0.69 4.31 7.60
C ALA A 24 0.73 4.55 7.06
N ALA A 25 1.56 3.50 6.99
CA ALA A 25 2.92 3.59 6.43
C ALA A 25 2.89 3.95 4.93
N VAL A 26 2.05 3.27 4.14
CA VAL A 26 1.91 3.54 2.70
C VAL A 26 1.43 4.97 2.46
N ARG A 27 0.46 5.47 3.23
CA ARG A 27 -0.02 6.85 3.09
C ARG A 27 1.11 7.86 3.30
N ARG A 28 1.89 7.71 4.39
CA ARG A 28 3.03 8.60 4.68
C ARG A 28 4.10 8.55 3.59
N ALA A 29 4.44 7.35 3.11
CA ALA A 29 5.39 7.20 2.01
C ALA A 29 4.91 7.90 0.74
N ARG A 30 3.61 7.80 0.42
CA ARG A 30 3.04 8.45 -0.76
C ARG A 30 3.03 9.98 -0.66
N GLU A 31 2.69 10.50 0.52
CA GLU A 31 2.72 11.93 0.80
C GLU A 31 4.14 12.49 0.68
N GLU A 32 5.13 11.77 1.23
CA GLU A 32 6.54 12.17 1.15
C GLU A 32 7.07 12.12 -0.30
N ASN A 33 6.74 11.07 -1.06
CA ASN A 33 7.11 10.98 -2.47
C ASN A 33 6.55 12.17 -3.26
N ARG A 34 5.27 12.53 -3.05
CA ARG A 34 4.66 13.72 -3.68
C ARG A 34 5.40 15.00 -3.27
N ARG A 35 5.76 15.16 -2.00
CA ARG A 35 6.52 16.31 -1.49
C ARG A 35 7.90 16.42 -2.15
N LEU A 36 8.54 15.29 -2.43
CA LEU A 36 9.85 15.20 -3.08
C LEU A 36 9.80 15.24 -4.62
N GLY A 37 8.60 15.27 -5.22
CA GLY A 37 8.46 15.17 -6.67
C GLY A 37 8.82 13.78 -7.23
N LEU A 38 8.70 12.74 -6.43
CA LEU A 38 8.95 11.35 -6.81
C LEU A 38 7.65 10.62 -7.17
N PRO A 39 7.68 9.72 -8.18
CA PRO A 39 6.52 8.91 -8.52
C PRO A 39 6.21 7.87 -7.42
N ASN A 40 4.92 7.63 -7.21
CA ASN A 40 4.43 6.54 -6.37
C ASN A 40 4.24 5.27 -7.19
N VAL A 41 4.97 4.21 -6.82
CA VAL A 41 4.91 2.91 -7.49
C VAL A 41 3.96 1.97 -6.75
N PHE A 42 3.06 1.30 -7.47
CA PHE A 42 2.21 0.26 -6.90
C PHE A 42 1.83 -0.78 -7.94
N SER A 43 1.48 -1.98 -7.49
CA SER A 43 0.94 -3.04 -8.35
C SER A 43 -0.56 -3.20 -8.14
N ARG A 44 -1.30 -3.38 -9.23
CA ARG A 44 -2.72 -3.75 -9.21
C ARG A 44 -2.97 -4.80 -10.30
N ASN A 45 -3.51 -5.95 -9.89
CA ASN A 45 -3.77 -7.10 -10.78
C ASN A 45 -2.50 -7.55 -11.54
N GLY A 46 -1.34 -7.53 -10.88
CA GLY A 46 -0.06 -7.91 -11.48
C GLY A 46 0.59 -6.86 -12.38
N ILE A 47 -0.09 -5.73 -12.65
CA ILE A 47 0.45 -4.63 -13.47
C ILE A 47 1.03 -3.56 -12.56
N ILE A 48 2.24 -3.08 -12.88
CA ILE A 48 2.89 -1.98 -12.18
C ILE A 48 2.38 -0.65 -12.73
N TYR A 49 2.02 0.25 -11.81
CA TYR A 49 1.59 1.60 -12.10
C TYR A 49 2.49 2.60 -11.38
N TYR A 50 2.68 3.74 -12.03
CA TYR A 50 3.41 4.89 -11.53
C TYR A 50 2.44 6.06 -11.47
N GLU A 51 2.09 6.50 -10.26
CA GLU A 51 1.42 7.78 -10.02
C GLU A 51 2.49 8.87 -9.97
N MET A 52 2.55 9.68 -11.02
CA MET A 52 3.47 10.79 -11.16
C MET A 52 3.13 11.93 -10.19
N PRO A 53 4.07 12.84 -9.87
CA PRO A 53 3.82 13.96 -8.97
C PRO A 53 2.71 14.91 -9.41
N ASP A 54 2.44 14.98 -10.73
CA ASP A 54 1.35 15.75 -11.32
C ASP A 54 -0.02 15.04 -11.22
N GLY A 55 -0.07 13.84 -10.61
CA GLY A 55 -1.27 13.03 -10.42
C GLY A 55 -1.60 12.11 -11.61
N ARG A 56 -0.87 12.17 -12.72
CA ARG A 56 -1.06 11.21 -13.83
C ARG A 56 -0.65 9.81 -13.40
N ILE A 57 -1.40 8.80 -13.84
CA ILE A 57 -1.07 7.40 -13.63
C ILE A 57 -0.67 6.79 -14.97
N THR A 58 0.50 6.15 -15.02
CA THR A 58 1.03 5.47 -16.21
C THR A 58 1.53 4.07 -15.86
N THR A 59 1.67 3.22 -16.87
CA THR A 59 2.38 1.93 -16.77
C THR A 59 3.79 2.00 -17.35
N GLU A 60 4.15 3.13 -17.97
CA GLU A 60 5.49 3.41 -18.46
C GLU A 60 6.41 3.79 -17.31
N SER A 61 7.54 3.10 -17.17
CA SER A 61 8.52 3.40 -16.14
C SER A 61 9.15 4.79 -16.37
N PRO A 62 9.15 5.69 -15.36
CA PRO A 62 9.87 6.95 -15.42
C PRO A 62 11.38 6.77 -15.15
N PHE A 63 11.80 5.58 -14.72
CA PHE A 63 13.19 5.24 -14.48
C PHE A 63 13.79 4.67 -15.76
N LYS A 64 14.88 5.29 -16.23
CA LYS A 64 15.71 4.74 -17.32
C LYS A 64 16.59 3.63 -16.76
N GLU A 65 16.86 2.62 -17.58
CA GLU A 65 17.98 1.69 -17.37
C GLU A 65 19.33 2.38 -17.63
#